data_AF-A0A857VBB2-F1
#
_entry.id   AF-A0A857VBB2-F1
#
_cell.length_a   1.000
_cell.length_b   1.000
_cell.length_c   1.000
_cell.angle_alpha   90.00
_cell.angle_beta   90.00
_cell.angle_gamma   90.00
#
_symmetry.space_group_name_H-M   'P 1'
#
loop_
_entity.id
_entity.type
_entity.pdbx_description
1 polymer ?
#
loop_
_entity_poly.entity_id
_entity_poly.type
_entity_poly.pdbx_seq_one_letter_code
_entity_poly.pdbx_strand_id
1 'polypeptide(L)' 'MTLYAQWQVNNYTLHFDSKGGSNVPDQTVAFGAKATTPTLHQNWPHLCRLVQGGWSSYAWNFATDTMPASDTTLYAK' A
#
# COMPACT_ATOMS: atom_id res chain seq x y z
N MET A 1 36.93 15.75 5.11
CA MET A 1 35.63 15.77 5.80
C MET A 1 34.74 14.73 5.14
N THR A 2 34.46 13.61 5.80
CA THR A 2 33.62 12.54 5.25
C THR A 2 32.21 12.68 5.83
N LEU A 3 31.25 12.97 4.97
CA LEU A 3 29.83 13.04 5.32
C LEU A 3 29.25 11.62 5.23
N TYR A 4 28.85 11.05 6.36
CA TYR A 4 28.10 9.80 6.38
C TYR A 4 26.62 10.12 6.30
N ALA A 5 25.99 9.80 5.17
CA ALA A 5 24.54 9.86 5.05
C ALA A 5 23.93 8.65 5.79
N GLN A 6 23.29 8.89 6.92
CA GLN A 6 22.47 7.89 7.59
C GLN A 6 21.08 7.94 6.97
N TRP A 7 20.80 7.02 6.05
CA TRP A 7 19.47 6.89 5.43
C TRP A 7 18.54 6.20 6.42
N GLN A 8 17.87 7.00 7.26
CA GLN A 8 16.79 6.50 8.09
C GLN A 8 15.55 6.38 7.19
N VAL A 9 15.20 5.16 6.80
CA VAL A 9 14.07 4.92 5.90
C VAL A 9 12.77 5.23 6.65
N ASN A 10 12.01 6.20 6.15
CA ASN A 10 10.69 6.51 6.69
C ASN A 10 9.74 5.33 6.45
N ASN A 11 8.98 4.97 7.47
CA ASN A 11 7.93 3.95 7.36
C ASN A 11 6.58 4.64 7.21
N TYR A 12 5.72 4.07 6.38
CA TYR A 12 4.37 4.55 6.13
C TYR A 12 3.37 3.41 6.30
N THR A 13 2.13 3.77 6.59
CA THR A 13 1.06 2.80 6.84
C THR A 13 0.23 2.61 5.59
N LEU A 14 0.13 1.34 5.16
CA LEU A 14 -0.73 0.89 4.08
C LEU A 14 -1.99 0.27 4.70
N HIS A 15 -3.08 1.02 4.61
CA HIS A 15 -4.39 0.60 5.11
C HIS A 15 -5.15 -0.17 4.04
N PHE A 16 -5.85 -1.23 4.45
CA PHE A 16 -6.66 -2.06 3.56
C PHE A 16 -8.13 -2.03 3.98
N ASP A 17 -8.97 -1.34 3.20
CA ASP A 17 -10.42 -1.29 3.43
C ASP A 17 -11.13 -2.20 2.41
N SER A 18 -11.64 -3.31 2.89
CA SER A 18 -12.31 -4.31 2.07
C SER A 18 -13.78 -3.99 1.72
N LYS A 19 -14.30 -2.81 2.08
CA LYS A 19 -15.68 -2.36 1.80
C LYS A 19 -16.77 -3.43 2.02
N GLY A 20 -16.61 -4.26 3.06
CA GLY A 20 -17.55 -5.32 3.43
C GLY A 20 -17.07 -6.75 3.15
N GLY A 21 -15.85 -6.92 2.64
CA GLY A 21 -15.19 -8.23 2.54
C GLY A 21 -14.41 -8.65 3.80
N SER A 22 -13.44 -9.56 3.64
CA SER A 22 -12.53 -9.98 4.70
C SER A 22 -11.72 -8.82 5.28
N ASN A 23 -11.62 -8.75 6.61
CA ASN A 23 -10.81 -7.73 7.27
C ASN A 23 -9.32 -8.02 7.03
N VAL A 24 -8.58 -7.03 6.54
CA VAL A 24 -7.17 -7.17 6.19
C VAL A 24 -6.36 -6.31 7.15
N PRO A 25 -5.35 -6.86 7.84
CA PRO A 25 -4.53 -6.06 8.74
C PRO A 25 -3.70 -5.04 7.95
N ASP A 26 -3.60 -3.84 8.51
CA ASP A 26 -2.74 -2.78 7.99
C ASP A 26 -1.27 -3.21 7.97
N GLN A 27 -0.51 -2.69 7.01
CA GLN A 27 0.92 -2.97 6.89
C GLN A 27 1.75 -1.71 7.05
N THR A 28 2.78 -1.80 7.88
CA THR A 28 3.82 -0.77 7.95
C THR A 28 4.93 -1.11 6.95
N VAL A 29 5.08 -0.26 5.93
CA VAL A 29 6.02 -0.49 4.83
C VAL A 29 6.98 0.68 4.75
N ALA A 30 8.27 0.37 4.64
CA ALA A 30 9.32 1.34 4.39
C ALA A 30 9.11 2.06 3.06
N PHE A 31 9.46 3.34 3.00
CA PHE A 31 9.47 4.13 1.78
C PHE A 31 10.26 3.43 0.68
N GLY A 32 9.67 3.29 -0.51
CA GLY A 32 10.32 2.63 -1.64
C GLY A 32 10.43 1.10 -1.50
N ALA A 33 9.98 0.52 -0.39
CA ALA A 33 9.86 -0.92 -0.24
C ALA A 33 8.52 -1.41 -0.82
N LYS A 34 8.49 -2.68 -1.21
CA LYS A 34 7.27 -3.34 -1.68
C LYS A 34 6.46 -3.80 -0.48
N ALA A 35 5.16 -3.50 -0.49
CA ALA A 35 4.23 -4.04 0.49
C ALA A 35 4.12 -5.56 0.31
N THR A 36 3.90 -6.29 1.40
CA THR A 36 3.69 -7.73 1.30
C THR A 36 2.27 -7.99 0.83
N THR A 37 2.07 -8.84 -0.16
CA THR A 37 0.71 -9.21 -0.54
C THR A 37 0.01 -9.82 0.67
N PRO A 38 -1.08 -9.22 1.17
CA PRO A 38 -1.80 -9.81 2.28
C PRO A 38 -2.32 -11.19 1.85
N THR A 39 -2.29 -12.16 2.76
CA THR A 39 -2.87 -13.50 2.54
C THR A 39 -4.39 -13.37 2.48
N LEU A 40 -4.90 -13.01 1.31
CA LEU A 40 -6.33 -12.86 1.02
C LEU A 40 -6.79 -14.05 0.19
N HIS A 41 -8.01 -14.52 0.47
CA HIS A 41 -8.62 -15.65 -0.21
C HIS A 41 -8.81 -15.32 -1.71
N GLN A 42 -7.87 -15.79 -2.53
CA GLN A 42 -7.84 -16.11 -3.98
C GLN A 42 -8.54 -15.23 -5.04
N ASN A 43 -9.37 -14.23 -4.70
CA ASN A 43 -10.29 -13.63 -5.67
C ASN A 43 -10.52 -12.12 -5.52
N TRP A 44 -9.58 -11.37 -4.93
CA TRP A 44 -9.63 -9.90 -5.00
C TRP A 44 -8.74 -9.37 -6.11
N PRO A 45 -9.30 -8.93 -7.25
CA PRO A 45 -8.46 -8.70 -8.40
C PRO A 45 -7.88 -7.27 -8.42
N HIS A 46 -8.47 -6.29 -7.73
CA HIS A 46 -8.06 -4.89 -7.89
C HIS A 46 -8.22 -4.06 -6.61
N LEU A 47 -7.25 -4.14 -5.70
CA LEU A 47 -7.11 -3.13 -4.63
C LEU A 47 -6.79 -1.79 -5.28
N CYS A 48 -7.68 -0.81 -5.18
CA CYS A 48 -7.54 0.47 -5.86
C CYS A 48 -7.68 1.63 -4.87
N ARG A 49 -6.99 2.74 -5.15
CA ARG A 49 -7.06 3.93 -4.30
C ARG A 49 -8.38 4.67 -4.57
N LEU A 50 -9.06 5.13 -3.52
CA LEU A 50 -10.18 6.06 -3.67
C LEU A 50 -9.62 7.48 -3.84
N VAL A 51 -10.06 8.18 -4.88
CA VAL A 51 -9.69 9.58 -5.15
C VAL A 51 -10.94 10.45 -5.07
N GLN A 52 -10.78 11.75 -4.78
CA GLN A 52 -11.89 12.71 -4.82
C GLN A 52 -12.45 12.76 -6.26
N GLY A 53 -13.53 12.03 -6.52
CA GLY A 53 -14.11 11.85 -7.85
C GLY A 53 -14.50 10.41 -8.21
N GLY A 54 -14.12 9.41 -7.41
CA GLY A 54 -14.53 8.01 -7.61
C GLY A 54 -13.40 6.99 -7.41
N TRP A 55 -13.63 5.77 -7.89
CA TRP A 55 -12.63 4.70 -7.90
C TRP A 55 -11.48 5.06 -8.85
N SER A 56 -10.24 5.01 -8.37
CA SER A 56 -9.10 5.08 -9.27
C SER A 56 -9.12 3.86 -10.19
N SER A 57 -8.88 4.07 -11.50
CA SER A 57 -8.59 2.97 -12.44
C SER A 57 -7.25 2.30 -12.14
N TYR A 58 -6.43 2.91 -11.27
CA TYR A 58 -5.17 2.36 -10.80
C TYR A 58 -5.41 1.32 -9.70
N ALA A 59 -5.19 0.05 -10.06
CA ALA A 59 -5.08 -1.05 -9.11
C ALA A 59 -3.62 -1.17 -8.64
N TRP A 60 -3.42 -1.17 -7.32
CA TRP A 60 -2.11 -1.35 -6.70
C TRP A 60 -1.56 -2.75 -6.99
N ASN A 61 -0.34 -2.81 -7.49
CA ASN A 61 0.35 -4.04 -7.82
C ASN A 61 1.51 -4.29 -6.85
N PHE A 62 1.35 -5.21 -5.91
CA PHE A 62 2.40 -5.56 -4.93
C PHE A 62 3.72 -6.05 -5.54
N ALA A 63 3.71 -6.52 -6.80
CA ALA A 63 4.92 -6.98 -7.47
C ALA A 63 5.75 -5.82 -8.04
N THR A 64 5.12 -4.72 -8.44
CA THR A 64 5.78 -3.57 -9.10
C THR A 64 5.79 -2.32 -8.23
N ASP A 65 4.74 -2.11 -7.46
CA ASP A 65 4.48 -0.88 -6.73
C ASP A 65 5.20 -0.88 -5.39
N THR A 66 5.63 0.31 -5.01
CA THR A 66 6.39 0.57 -3.79
C THR A 66 5.70 1.62 -2.97
N MET A 67 5.87 1.56 -1.65
CA MET A 67 5.23 2.49 -0.73
C MET A 67 5.65 3.94 -1.02
N PRO A 68 4.72 4.88 -1.30
CA PRO A 68 5.03 6.28 -1.46
C PRO A 68 5.42 6.91 -0.12
N ALA A 69 5.90 8.16 -0.17
CA ALA A 69 6.27 8.93 1.00
C ALA A 69 5.05 9.46 1.80
N SER A 70 3.98 8.66 1.88
CA SER A 70 2.70 9.02 2.51
C SER A 70 1.86 7.80 2.82
N ASP A 71 1.07 7.86 3.90
CA ASP A 71 0.10 6.82 4.22
C ASP A 71 -0.91 6.64 3.07
N THR A 72 -1.19 5.39 2.74
CA THR A 72 -2.01 5.03 1.58
C THR A 72 -3.11 4.09 2.03
N THR A 73 -4.34 4.35 1.58
CA THR A 73 -5.48 3.46 1.82
C THR A 73 -5.89 2.83 0.50
N LEU A 74 -5.85 1.50 0.47
CA LEU A 74 -6.28 0.68 -0.65
C LEU A 74 -7.64 0.10 -0.36
N TYR A 75 -8.53 0.18 -1.34
CA TYR A 75 -9.89 -0.29 -1.22
C TYR A 75 -10.13 -1.49 -2.14
N ALA A 76 -10.84 -2.48 -1.62
CA ALA A 76 -11.37 -3.57 -2.42
C ALA A 76 -12.44 -3.07 -3.40
N LYS A 77 -12.35 -3.49 -4.66
CA LYS A 77 -13.41 -3.34 -5.67
C LYS A 77 -14.07 -4.67 -5.97
#